data_AF-A0AB38VUS5-F1
#
_entry.id   AF-A0AB38VUS5-F1
#
_cell.length_a   1.000
_cell.length_b   1.000
_cell.length_c   1.000
_cell.angle_alpha   90.00
_cell.angle_beta   90.00
_cell.angle_gamma   90.00
#
_symmetry.space_group_name_H-M   'P 1'
#
loop_
_entity.id
_entity.type
_entity.pdbx_description
1 polymer ?
#
loop_
_entity_poly.entity_id
_entity_poly.type
_entity_poly.pdbx_seq_one_letter_code
_entity_poly.pdbx_strand_id
1 'polypeptide(L)'
;MSTPITHESSSHSLAEDAEVRDQSESRRQITGLIVGIALAVLIYFIFPASAVDTVLSADPELETNHASLRITAAIAVLMGAWWMTEAIPLASTALVPLAAFPLFPLFFR
;
A
#
# COMPACT_ATOMS: atom_id res chain seq x y z
N MET A 1 -49.40 -14.01 41.99
CA MET A 1 -48.73 -13.00 41.14
C MET A 1 -47.48 -13.65 40.59
N SER A 2 -47.57 -14.32 39.44
CA SER A 2 -46.45 -15.06 38.85
C SER A 2 -45.56 -14.07 38.11
N THR A 3 -44.27 -14.04 38.45
CA THR A 3 -43.29 -13.18 37.78
C THR A 3 -43.26 -13.51 36.28
N PRO A 4 -43.24 -12.50 35.39
CA PRO A 4 -43.13 -12.72 33.96
C PRO A 4 -41.80 -13.41 33.63
N ILE A 5 -41.87 -14.47 32.82
CA ILE A 5 -40.69 -15.19 32.31
C ILE A 5 -39.94 -14.27 31.36
N THR A 6 -38.77 -13.78 31.78
CA THR A 6 -37.84 -13.08 30.90
C THR A 6 -37.09 -14.12 30.09
N HIS A 7 -37.40 -14.22 28.80
CA HIS A 7 -36.55 -14.96 27.88
C HIS A 7 -35.20 -14.24 27.79
N GLU A 8 -34.13 -14.92 28.18
CA GLU A 8 -32.76 -14.47 27.94
C GLU A 8 -32.59 -14.27 26.43
N SER A 9 -32.16 -13.08 26.03
CA SER A 9 -32.06 -12.70 24.61
C SER A 9 -31.05 -13.62 23.92
N SER A 10 -31.52 -14.53 23.07
CA SER A 10 -30.69 -15.36 22.19
C SER A 10 -30.09 -14.59 21.02
N SER A 11 -30.01 -13.26 21.13
CA SER A 11 -29.40 -12.39 20.12
C SER A 11 -27.89 -12.52 20.20
N HIS A 12 -27.37 -13.61 19.66
CA HIS A 12 -25.94 -13.76 19.38
C HIS A 12 -25.54 -12.64 18.42
N SER A 13 -24.78 -11.66 18.89
CA SER A 13 -24.40 -10.52 18.08
C SER A 13 -23.25 -10.91 17.15
N LEU A 14 -23.33 -10.57 15.88
CA LEU A 14 -22.31 -10.86 14.87
C LEU A 14 -20.90 -10.31 15.24
N ALA A 15 -20.84 -9.38 16.20
CA ALA A 15 -19.62 -8.80 16.73
C ALA A 15 -18.92 -9.69 17.79
N GLU A 16 -19.66 -10.61 18.41
CA GLU A 16 -19.12 -11.59 19.37
C GLU A 16 -18.45 -12.78 18.64
N ASP A 17 -18.94 -13.10 17.43
CA ASP A 17 -18.31 -14.03 16.47
C ASP A 17 -17.15 -13.41 15.67
N ALA A 18 -16.81 -12.14 15.92
CA ALA A 18 -15.60 -11.54 15.35
C ALA A 18 -14.38 -12.12 16.07
N GLU A 19 -14.02 -13.36 15.72
CA GLU A 19 -12.78 -14.01 16.11
C GLU A 19 -11.63 -12.99 15.97
N VAL A 20 -10.88 -12.80 17.06
CA VAL A 20 -9.67 -11.99 17.08
C VAL A 20 -8.75 -12.53 15.99
N ARG A 21 -8.69 -11.83 14.85
CA ARG A 21 -7.94 -12.19 13.64
C ARG A 21 -6.64 -12.90 14.01
N ASP A 22 -6.45 -14.10 13.49
CA ASP A 22 -5.31 -14.96 13.82
C ASP A 22 -3.98 -14.21 13.73
N GLN A 23 -3.16 -14.30 14.79
CA GLN A 23 -1.90 -13.55 14.90
C GLN A 23 -0.91 -13.91 13.78
N SER A 24 -1.08 -15.09 13.17
CA SER A 24 -0.25 -15.56 12.05
C SER A 24 -0.52 -14.80 10.74
N GLU A 25 -1.79 -14.43 10.47
CA GLU A 25 -2.17 -13.63 9.30
C GLU A 25 -1.66 -12.19 9.42
N SER A 26 -1.76 -11.61 10.63
CA SER A 26 -1.31 -10.24 10.89
C SER A 26 0.20 -10.08 10.71
N ARG A 27 1.01 -11.06 11.14
CA ARG A 27 2.47 -11.04 10.92
C ARG A 27 2.86 -11.06 9.45
N ARG A 28 2.17 -11.83 8.61
CA ARG A 28 2.44 -11.90 7.17
C ARG A 28 2.11 -10.56 6.50
N GLN A 29 1.00 -9.95 6.92
CA GLN A 29 0.55 -8.65 6.44
C GLN A 29 1.54 -7.52 6.79
N ILE A 30 2.02 -7.48 8.04
CA ILE A 30 3.00 -6.48 8.51
C ILE A 30 4.36 -6.67 7.84
N THR A 31 4.81 -7.92 7.65
CA THR A 31 6.09 -8.21 7.01
C THR A 31 6.08 -7.71 5.56
N GLY A 32 4.99 -7.96 4.82
CA GLY A 32 4.83 -7.43 3.46
C GLY A 32 4.82 -5.90 3.40
N LEU A 33 4.22 -5.24 4.40
CA LEU A 33 4.22 -3.78 4.50
C LEU A 33 5.63 -3.22 4.65
N ILE A 34 6.39 -3.72 5.62
CA ILE A 34 7.76 -3.26 5.91
C ILE A 34 8.70 -3.57 4.75
N VAL A 35 8.62 -4.80 4.19
CA VAL A 35 9.45 -5.20 3.05
C VAL A 35 9.16 -4.32 1.84
N GLY A 36 7.90 -4.02 1.54
CA GLY A 36 7.53 -3.14 0.44
C GLY A 36 8.13 -1.74 0.60
N ILE A 37 8.03 -1.14 1.79
CA ILE A 37 8.60 0.19 2.07
C ILE A 37 10.12 0.15 1.93
N ALA A 38 10.79 -0.84 2.52
CA ALA A 38 12.24 -0.99 2.42
C ALA A 38 12.70 -1.15 0.96
N LEU A 39 11.98 -1.93 0.16
CA LEU A 39 12.26 -2.14 -1.26
C LEU A 39 12.08 -0.84 -2.07
N ALA A 40 11.02 -0.08 -1.81
CA ALA A 40 10.77 1.20 -2.46
C ALA A 40 11.87 2.22 -2.16
N VAL A 41 12.30 2.30 -0.89
CA VAL A 41 13.42 3.16 -0.47
C VAL A 41 14.71 2.72 -1.13
N LEU A 42 15.01 1.42 -1.16
CA LEU A 42 16.20 0.89 -1.82
C LEU A 42 16.23 1.27 -3.31
N ILE A 43 15.12 1.09 -4.02
CA ILE A 43 15.01 1.46 -5.44
C ILE A 43 15.18 2.96 -5.65
N TYR A 44 14.58 3.79 -4.80
CA TYR A 44 14.75 5.24 -4.87
C TYR A 44 16.24 5.67 -4.79
N PHE A 45 17.04 4.99 -3.95
CA PHE A 45 18.47 5.27 -3.79
C PHE A 45 19.36 4.66 -4.89
N ILE A 46 19.01 3.48 -5.41
CA ILE A 46 19.78 2.79 -6.45
C ILE A 46 19.44 3.28 -7.87
N PHE A 47 18.35 4.03 -8.03
CA PHE A 47 17.84 4.43 -9.35
C PHE A 47 18.91 5.17 -10.19
N PRO A 48 19.31 4.63 -11.35
CA PRO A 48 20.45 5.13 -12.10
C PRO A 48 20.18 6.52 -12.70
N ALA A 49 21.22 7.37 -12.72
CA ALA A 49 21.16 8.70 -13.34
C ALA A 49 20.89 8.66 -14.84
N SER A 50 21.44 7.65 -15.53
CA SER A 50 21.30 7.44 -16.98
C SER A 50 19.90 6.99 -17.43
N ALA A 51 18.99 6.74 -16.49
CA ALA A 51 17.61 6.39 -16.82
C ALA A 51 16.89 7.55 -17.53
N VAL A 52 17.20 8.80 -17.20
CA VAL A 52 16.62 9.98 -17.86
C VAL A 52 17.03 10.02 -19.33
N ASP A 53 18.31 9.80 -19.62
CA ASP A 53 18.83 9.81 -20.99
C ASP A 53 18.17 8.72 -21.84
N THR A 54 17.90 7.56 -21.23
CA THR A 54 17.21 6.44 -21.90
C THR A 54 15.76 6.78 -22.25
N VAL A 55 15.05 7.47 -21.34
CA VAL A 55 13.67 7.92 -21.56
C VAL A 55 13.61 9.04 -22.60
N LEU A 56 14.49 10.03 -22.50
CA LEU A 56 14.55 11.15 -23.45
C LEU A 56 14.96 10.70 -24.86
N SER A 57 15.77 9.63 -24.96
CA SER A 57 16.10 9.01 -26.25
C SER A 57 14.88 8.35 -26.92
N ALA A 58 13.92 7.86 -26.13
CA ALA A 58 12.70 7.25 -26.63
C ALA A 58 11.65 8.30 -27.02
N ASP A 59 11.57 9.39 -26.26
CA ASP A 59 10.70 10.53 -26.53
C ASP A 59 11.39 11.85 -26.12
N PRO A 60 11.94 12.59 -27.11
CA PRO A 60 12.69 13.83 -26.86
C PRO A 60 11.84 15.00 -26.35
N GLU A 61 10.52 14.96 -26.50
CA GLU A 61 9.62 16.05 -26.09
C GLU A 61 9.08 15.86 -24.66
N LEU A 62 9.36 14.72 -24.02
CA LEU A 62 8.95 14.46 -22.64
C LEU A 62 9.72 15.33 -21.64
N GLU A 63 9.01 16.27 -21.03
CA GLU A 63 9.49 16.96 -19.83
C GLU A 63 9.47 16.00 -18.63
N THR A 64 10.58 15.27 -18.45
CA THR A 64 10.78 14.36 -17.32
C THR A 64 12.05 14.71 -16.56
N ASN A 65 11.96 14.70 -15.23
CA ASN A 65 13.10 14.93 -14.35
C ASN A 65 13.53 13.60 -13.70
N HIS A 66 14.83 13.44 -13.42
CA HIS A 66 15.39 12.30 -12.69
C HIS A 66 14.62 12.02 -11.41
N ALA A 67 14.27 13.09 -10.68
CA ALA A 67 13.56 13.00 -9.42
C ALA A 67 12.15 12.41 -9.57
N SER A 68 11.43 12.73 -10.65
CA SER A 68 10.09 12.20 -10.90
C SER A 68 10.16 10.72 -11.30
N LEU A 69 11.13 10.34 -12.13
CA LEU A 69 11.29 8.96 -12.58
C LEU A 69 11.62 8.00 -11.42
N ARG A 70 12.55 8.37 -10.53
CA ARG A 70 12.87 7.56 -9.34
C ARG A 70 11.66 7.37 -8.41
N ILE A 71 10.83 8.40 -8.25
CA ILE A 71 9.63 8.35 -7.39
C ILE A 71 8.61 7.39 -8.02
N THR A 72 8.34 7.52 -9.31
CA THR A 72 7.45 6.62 -10.05
C THR A 72 7.92 5.17 -9.96
N ALA A 73 9.22 4.91 -10.15
CA ALA A 73 9.80 3.57 -10.02
C ALA A 73 9.64 3.01 -8.60
N ALA A 74 9.92 3.82 -7.56
CA ALA A 74 9.76 3.42 -6.18
C ALA A 74 8.29 3.09 -5.83
N ILE A 75 7.33 3.90 -6.29
CA ILE A 75 5.90 3.66 -6.08
C ILE A 75 5.46 2.37 -6.81
N ALA A 76 5.89 2.16 -8.05
CA ALA A 76 5.56 0.96 -8.81
C ALA A 76 6.08 -0.31 -8.12
N VAL A 77 7.29 -0.25 -7.57
CA VAL A 77 7.88 -1.36 -6.82
C VAL A 77 7.18 -1.60 -5.48
N LEU A 78 6.82 -0.53 -4.76
CA LEU A 78 6.01 -0.61 -3.54
C LEU A 78 4.68 -1.32 -3.81
N MET A 79 3.99 -0.88 -4.87
CA MET A 79 2.73 -1.45 -5.34
C MET A 79 2.86 -2.92 -5.69
N GLY A 80 3.87 -3.28 -6.48
CA GLY A 80 4.12 -4.68 -6.85
C GLY A 80 4.43 -5.56 -5.65
N ALA A 81 5.22 -5.06 -4.69
CA ALA A 81 5.54 -5.80 -3.47
C ALA A 81 4.30 -6.04 -2.61
N TRP A 82 3.44 -5.03 -2.44
CA TRP A 82 2.20 -5.16 -1.67
C TRP A 82 1.14 -6.01 -2.36
N TRP A 83 1.09 -6.01 -3.70
CA TRP A 83 0.25 -6.94 -4.46
C TRP A 83 0.71 -8.40 -4.28
N MET A 84 2.01 -8.67 -4.36
CA MET A 84 2.53 -10.03 -4.24
C MET A 84 2.44 -10.59 -2.82
N THR A 85 2.53 -9.72 -1.80
CA THR A 85 2.51 -10.11 -0.39
C THR A 85 1.12 -10.04 0.25
N GLU A 86 0.11 -9.53 -0.48
CA GLU A 86 -1.23 -9.22 0.04
C GLU A 86 -1.18 -8.43 1.37
N ALA A 87 -0.19 -7.54 1.50
CA ALA A 87 0.06 -6.78 2.72
C ALA A 87 -1.08 -5.80 3.07
N ILE A 88 -1.88 -5.41 2.08
CA ILE A 88 -3.01 -4.50 2.23
C ILE A 88 -4.11 -4.99 1.28
N PRO A 89 -5.41 -4.83 1.60
CA PRO A 89 -6.48 -5.08 0.65
C PRO A 89 -6.20 -4.43 -0.71
N LEU A 90 -6.36 -5.20 -1.80
CA LEU A 90 -6.03 -4.76 -3.17
C LEU A 90 -6.65 -3.41 -3.54
N ALA A 91 -7.88 -3.16 -3.07
CA ALA A 91 -8.58 -1.89 -3.26
C ALA A 91 -7.82 -0.70 -2.65
N SER A 92 -7.25 -0.87 -1.46
CA SER A 92 -6.45 0.19 -0.81
C SER A 92 -5.11 0.38 -1.49
N THR A 93 -4.46 -0.69 -1.94
CA THR A 93 -3.20 -0.59 -2.66
C THR A 93 -3.39 0.20 -3.95
N ALA A 94 -4.50 0.00 -4.68
CA ALA A 94 -4.83 0.76 -5.88
C ALA A 94 -5.01 2.29 -5.65
N LEU A 95 -5.24 2.73 -4.41
CA LEU A 95 -5.34 4.17 -4.07
C LEU A 95 -3.97 4.83 -3.90
N VAL A 96 -2.90 4.05 -3.76
CA VAL A 96 -1.54 4.56 -3.50
C VAL A 96 -1.07 5.55 -4.58
N PRO A 97 -1.16 5.27 -5.90
CA PRO A 97 -0.72 6.21 -6.92
C PRO A 97 -1.56 7.48 -6.94
N LEU A 98 -2.86 7.33 -6.68
CA LEU A 98 -3.83 8.42 -6.68
C LEU A 98 -3.53 9.43 -5.58
N ALA A 99 -3.00 8.99 -4.44
CA ALA A 99 -2.53 9.86 -3.37
C ALA A 99 -1.08 10.31 -3.56
N ALA A 100 -0.18 9.42 -3.99
CA ALA A 100 1.24 9.69 -4.05
C ALA A 100 1.60 10.73 -5.13
N PHE A 101 1.15 10.53 -6.37
CA PHE A 101 1.51 11.42 -7.48
C PHE A 101 1.13 12.89 -7.31
N PRO A 102 -0.04 13.26 -6.75
CA PRO A 102 -0.33 14.67 -6.48
C PRO A 102 0.45 15.24 -5.28
N LEU A 103 0.83 14.42 -4.29
CA LEU A 103 1.52 14.89 -3.08
C LEU A 103 3.02 15.10 -3.29
N PHE A 104 3.69 14.24 -4.06
CA PHE A 104 5.14 14.32 -4.25
C PHE A 104 5.62 15.66 -4.87
N PRO A 105 5.00 16.19 -5.94
CA PRO A 105 5.36 17.50 -6.47
C PRO A 105 5.15 18.65 -5.49
N LEU A 106 4.19 18.56 -4.56
CA LEU A 106 3.96 19.59 -3.55
C LEU A 106 5.06 19.63 -2.48
N PHE A 107 5.61 18.46 -2.13
CA PHE A 107 6.64 18.35 -1.10
C PHE A 107 8.06 18.62 -1.63
N PHE A 108 8.30 18.38 -2.93
CA PHE A 108 9.62 18.47 -3.56
C PHE A 108 9.77 19.66 -4.53
N ARG A 109 8.90 20.67 -4.44
CA ARG A 109 8.99 21.91 -5.24
C ARG A 109 10.12 22.82 -4.76
#